data_AF-A0A2M8Q9D6-F1
#
_entry.id   AF-A0A2M8Q9D6-F1
#
_cell.length_a   1.000
_cell.length_b   1.000
_cell.length_c   1.000
_cell.angle_alpha   90.00
_cell.angle_beta   90.00
_cell.angle_gamma   90.00
#
_symmetry.space_group_name_H-M   'P 1'
#
loop_
_entity.id
_entity.type
_entity.pdbx_description
1 polymer ?
#
loop_
_entity_poly.entity_id
_entity_poly.type
_entity_poly.pdbx_seq_one_letter_code
_entity_poly.pdbx_strand_id
1 'polypeptide(L)'
;MNETTTPHCSFCGKDRTAVKRLIEGSDGVYICDECILLGAEILTEEGVVTGGVRPVAPLRSHAPRIIPSPRAIVEHLDQYVIGQERAKKVLSVAVYNHYKRVFGSGAAETAHDGAATSIPIDPDVELSKSNVLLIGPTGSGKTLLAQTLAKMLDVPFTIADATTLTEAGYVGEDVENIIQKLLQKC
;
A
#
# COMPACT_ATOMS: atom_id res chain seq x y z
N MET A 1 -6.21 -44.22 22.62
CA MET A 1 -5.03 -43.37 22.34
C MET A 1 -5.57 -42.04 21.88
N ASN A 2 -5.66 -41.04 22.77
CA ASN A 2 -6.16 -39.71 22.43
C ASN A 2 -5.00 -38.92 21.82
N GLU A 3 -4.96 -38.82 20.50
CA GLU A 3 -4.16 -37.79 19.83
C GLU A 3 -4.76 -36.43 20.20
N THR A 4 -3.96 -35.59 20.88
CA THR A 4 -4.28 -34.19 21.10
C THR A 4 -4.14 -33.46 19.77
N THR A 5 -5.15 -33.56 18.91
CA THR A 5 -5.21 -32.84 17.64
C THR A 5 -5.31 -31.35 17.92
N THR A 6 -4.28 -30.60 17.54
CA THR A 6 -4.30 -29.14 17.65
C THR A 6 -5.43 -28.56 16.78
N PRO A 7 -6.23 -27.62 17.32
CA PRO A 7 -7.32 -27.02 16.56
C PRO A 7 -6.74 -26.17 15.42
N HIS A 8 -7.07 -26.57 14.20
CA HIS A 8 -6.60 -25.98 12.95
C HIS A 8 -7.80 -25.64 12.07
N CYS A 9 -7.67 -24.60 11.26
CA CYS A 9 -8.71 -24.21 10.32
C CYS A 9 -8.91 -25.30 9.25
N SER A 10 -10.14 -25.78 9.09
CA SER A 10 -10.51 -26.81 8.12
C SER A 10 -10.47 -26.34 6.66
N PHE A 11 -10.29 -25.03 6.41
CA PHE A 11 -10.20 -24.45 5.06
C PHE A 11 -8.75 -24.22 4.61
N CYS A 12 -7.92 -23.62 5.46
CA CYS A 12 -6.54 -23.26 5.11
C CYS A 12 -5.46 -24.05 5.87
N GLY A 13 -5.84 -24.90 6.83
CA GLY A 13 -4.92 -25.73 7.62
C GLY A 13 -4.12 -24.98 8.69
N LYS A 14 -4.33 -23.67 8.88
CA LYS A 14 -3.60 -22.88 9.87
C LYS A 14 -4.07 -23.16 11.29
N ASP A 15 -3.12 -23.32 12.21
CA ASP A 15 -3.38 -23.44 13.65
C ASP A 15 -3.73 -22.09 14.30
N ARG A 16 -4.23 -22.13 15.53
CA ARG A 16 -4.61 -20.95 16.33
C ARG A 16 -3.48 -19.92 16.54
N THR A 17 -2.21 -20.30 16.43
CA THR A 17 -1.07 -19.38 16.55
C THR A 17 -0.81 -18.57 15.29
N ALA A 18 -1.26 -19.05 14.12
CA ALA A 18 -1.00 -18.43 12.82
C ALA A 18 -2.11 -17.48 12.37
N VAL A 19 -3.21 -17.36 13.13
CA VAL A 19 -4.39 -16.57 12.79
C VAL A 19 -4.83 -15.73 14.00
N LYS A 20 -5.47 -14.58 13.77
CA LYS A 20 -5.87 -13.70 14.89
C LYS A 20 -7.03 -14.30 15.68
N ARG A 21 -7.95 -14.98 14.98
CA ARG A 21 -9.08 -15.69 15.59
C ARG A 21 -9.33 -17.00 14.86
N LEU A 22 -9.54 -18.05 15.65
CA LEU A 22 -10.03 -19.34 15.19
C LEU A 22 -11.42 -19.55 15.81
N ILE A 23 -12.45 -19.63 14.97
CA ILE A 23 -13.84 -19.79 15.36
C ILE A 23 -14.20 -21.26 15.26
N GLU A 24 -14.79 -21.80 16.32
CA GLU A 24 -15.29 -23.17 16.38
C GLU A 24 -16.72 -23.24 15.86
N GLY A 25 -16.97 -24.18 14.94
CA GLY A 25 -18.27 -24.52 14.41
C GLY A 25 -18.84 -25.79 15.07
N SER A 26 -19.92 -26.32 14.49
CA SER A 26 -20.42 -27.64 14.87
C SER A 26 -19.46 -28.75 14.44
N ASP A 27 -19.51 -29.88 15.15
CA ASP A 27 -18.80 -31.11 14.79
C ASP A 27 -17.26 -31.01 14.73
N GLY A 28 -16.65 -30.13 15.53
CA GLY A 28 -15.18 -30.00 15.61
C GLY A 28 -14.54 -29.36 14.37
N VAL A 29 -15.34 -28.64 13.57
CA VAL A 29 -14.86 -27.84 12.42
C VAL A 29 -14.41 -26.48 12.93
N TYR A 30 -13.28 -25.98 12.41
CA TYR A 30 -12.78 -24.65 12.76
C TYR A 30 -12.59 -23.79 11.51
N ILE A 31 -12.92 -22.51 11.61
CA ILE A 31 -12.71 -21.52 10.54
C ILE A 31 -11.96 -20.31 11.10
N CYS A 32 -10.91 -19.86 10.41
CA CYS A 32 -10.13 -18.69 10.84
C CYS A 32 -10.71 -17.39 10.29
N ASP A 33 -10.34 -16.27 10.90
CA ASP A 33 -10.74 -14.93 10.48
C ASP A 33 -10.37 -14.63 9.02
N GLU A 34 -9.21 -15.09 8.55
CA GLU A 34 -8.79 -14.90 7.16
C GLU A 34 -9.71 -15.63 6.15
N CYS A 35 -10.09 -16.88 6.43
CA CYS A 35 -10.99 -17.65 5.56
C CYS A 35 -12.40 -17.06 5.54
N ILE A 36 -12.88 -16.50 6.65
CA ILE A 36 -14.17 -15.80 6.72
C ILE A 36 -14.14 -14.55 5.84
N LEU A 37 -13.06 -13.76 5.91
CA LEU A 37 -12.91 -12.55 5.09
C LEU A 37 -12.81 -12.88 3.60
N LEU A 38 -12.04 -13.91 3.25
CA LEU A 38 -11.93 -14.37 1.87
C LEU A 38 -13.26 -14.91 1.33
N GLY A 39 -13.98 -15.70 2.13
CA GLY A 39 -15.30 -16.20 1.76
C GLY A 39 -16.33 -15.08 1.60
N ALA A 40 -16.27 -14.06 2.47
CA ALA A 40 -17.11 -12.88 2.34
C ALA A 40 -16.81 -12.10 1.05
N GLU A 41 -15.53 -11.95 0.65
CA GLU A 41 -15.14 -11.31 -0.61
C GLU A 41 -15.74 -12.04 -1.82
N ILE A 42 -15.58 -13.36 -1.89
CA ILE A 42 -16.13 -14.18 -3.00
C ILE A 42 -17.66 -14.04 -3.08
N LEU A 43 -18.35 -14.12 -1.94
CA LEU A 43 -19.82 -14.00 -1.91
C LEU A 43 -20.31 -12.60 -2.28
N THR A 44 -19.50 -11.56 -2.03
CA THR A 44 -19.81 -10.20 -2.51
C THR A 44 -19.58 -10.03 -4.00
N GLU A 45 -18.56 -10.68 -4.57
CA GLU A 45 -18.30 -10.67 -6.02
C GLU A 45 -19.37 -11.43 -6.80
N GLU A 46 -19.89 -12.53 -6.24
CA GLU A 46 -20.98 -13.32 -6.85
C GLU A 46 -22.38 -12.70 -6.67
N GLY A 47 -22.49 -11.55 -5.98
CA GLY A 47 -23.76 -10.86 -5.76
C GLY A 47 -24.74 -11.58 -4.84
N VAL A 48 -24.27 -12.56 -4.07
CA VAL A 48 -25.09 -13.44 -3.21
C VAL A 48 -25.52 -12.72 -1.93
N VAL A 49 -24.79 -11.69 -1.49
CA VAL A 49 -25.07 -10.94 -0.25
C VAL A 49 -25.51 -9.50 -0.57
N THR A 50 -26.82 -9.22 -0.46
CA THR A 50 -27.41 -7.90 -0.76
C THR A 50 -27.80 -7.07 0.47
N GLY A 51 -27.48 -7.51 1.70
CA GLY A 51 -28.02 -6.85 2.91
C GLY A 51 -27.24 -7.00 4.23
N GLY A 52 -26.01 -7.51 4.21
CA GLY A 52 -25.13 -7.44 5.39
C GLY A 52 -24.45 -6.07 5.44
N VAL A 53 -24.25 -5.51 6.64
CA VAL A 53 -23.39 -4.33 6.91
C VAL A 53 -22.25 -4.39 5.91
N ARG A 54 -22.21 -3.48 4.92
CA ARG A 54 -21.02 -3.37 4.06
C ARG A 54 -19.89 -3.24 5.08
N PRO A 55 -18.99 -4.24 5.25
CA PRO A 55 -17.71 -3.86 5.81
C PRO A 55 -17.30 -2.75 4.87
N VAL A 56 -17.08 -1.55 5.40
CA VAL A 56 -16.40 -0.49 4.65
C VAL A 56 -15.24 -1.25 4.04
N ALA A 57 -15.31 -1.47 2.72
CA ALA A 57 -14.31 -2.27 2.06
C ALA A 57 -13.00 -1.64 2.55
N PRO A 58 -12.03 -2.41 3.07
CA PRO A 58 -10.69 -1.87 2.99
C PRO A 58 -10.55 -1.65 1.48
N LEU A 59 -10.63 -0.39 1.07
CA LEU A 59 -10.24 0.09 -0.25
C LEU A 59 -9.07 -0.81 -0.60
N ARG A 60 -9.18 -1.68 -1.62
CA ARG A 60 -8.12 -2.65 -1.95
C ARG A 60 -6.82 -1.89 -1.86
N SER A 61 -6.12 -2.08 -0.75
CA SER A 61 -5.04 -1.17 -0.42
C SER A 61 -3.90 -1.81 -1.15
N HIS A 62 -3.67 -1.35 -2.39
CA HIS A 62 -2.38 -1.39 -3.07
C HIS A 62 -1.33 -0.57 -2.30
N ALA A 63 -1.51 -0.46 -0.99
CA ALA A 63 -0.61 0.13 -0.06
C ALA A 63 0.28 -1.01 0.43
N PRO A 64 1.60 -0.82 0.39
CA PRO A 64 2.49 -1.77 1.02
C PRO A 64 2.11 -1.82 2.51
N ARG A 65 1.69 -3.00 2.98
CA ARG A 65 1.36 -3.28 4.40
C ARG A 65 2.54 -2.97 5.34
N ILE A 66 3.73 -2.87 4.75
CA ILE A 66 5.00 -2.55 5.38
C ILE A 66 5.59 -1.35 4.64
N ILE A 67 5.74 -0.23 5.32
CA ILE A 67 6.38 0.96 4.74
C ILE A 67 7.90 0.76 4.80
N PRO A 68 8.61 0.66 3.66
CA PRO A 68 10.05 0.47 3.67
C PRO A 68 10.77 1.68 4.26
N SER A 69 11.85 1.44 5.01
CA SER A 69 12.64 2.53 5.60
C SER A 69 13.28 3.40 4.51
N PRO A 70 13.55 4.70 4.75
CA PRO A 70 14.18 5.56 3.75
C PRO A 70 15.52 5.02 3.24
N ARG A 71 16.27 4.28 4.08
CA ARG A 71 17.52 3.63 3.67
C ARG A 71 17.28 2.50 2.68
N ALA A 72 16.30 1.64 2.95
CA ALA A 72 15.93 0.56 2.04
C ALA A 72 15.46 1.10 0.67
N ILE A 73 14.76 2.24 0.65
CA ILE A 73 14.36 2.89 -0.60
C ILE A 73 15.59 3.39 -1.38
N VAL A 74 16.54 4.05 -0.71
CA VAL A 74 17.79 4.50 -1.36
C VAL A 74 18.58 3.31 -1.92
N GLU A 75 18.77 2.25 -1.14
CA GLU A 75 19.48 1.04 -1.56
C GLU A 75 18.85 0.40 -2.80
N HIS A 76 17.52 0.38 -2.87
CA HIS A 76 16.82 -0.10 -4.07
C HIS A 76 17.04 0.83 -5.26
N LEU A 77 16.93 2.14 -5.07
CA LEU A 77 17.17 3.13 -6.14
C LEU A 77 18.62 3.11 -6.65
N ASP A 78 19.59 2.77 -5.80
CA ASP A 78 21.01 2.64 -6.16
C ASP A 78 21.27 1.55 -7.21
N GLN A 79 20.41 0.53 -7.27
CA GLN A 79 20.53 -0.56 -8.26
C GLN A 79 20.17 -0.11 -9.68
N TYR A 80 19.38 0.96 -9.84
CA TYR A 80 18.87 1.40 -11.13
C TYR A 80 19.38 2.77 -11.57
N VAL A 81 19.64 3.68 -10.62
CA VAL A 81 20.07 5.05 -10.90
C VAL A 81 21.43 5.26 -10.26
N ILE A 82 22.46 5.51 -11.08
CA ILE A 82 23.82 5.74 -10.58
C ILE A 82 24.00 7.22 -10.20
N GLY A 83 24.52 7.49 -9.00
CA GLY A 83 24.68 8.84 -8.45
C GLY A 83 23.37 9.48 -8.01
N GLN A 84 23.24 10.81 -8.12
CA GLN A 84 22.03 11.56 -7.71
C GLN A 84 21.63 11.37 -6.22
N GLU A 85 22.63 11.21 -5.34
CA GLU A 85 22.47 10.93 -3.90
C GLU A 85 21.46 11.83 -3.19
N ARG A 86 21.50 13.13 -3.48
CA ARG A 86 20.58 14.11 -2.88
C ARG A 86 19.13 13.83 -3.29
N ALA A 87 18.89 13.54 -4.58
CA ALA A 87 17.54 13.28 -5.07
C ALA A 87 16.97 11.98 -4.48
N LYS A 88 17.77 10.91 -4.41
CA LYS A 88 17.36 9.63 -3.80
C LYS A 88 16.96 9.80 -2.34
N LYS A 89 17.77 10.52 -1.55
CA LYS A 89 17.47 10.79 -0.13
C LYS A 89 16.18 11.59 0.04
N VAL A 90 15.99 12.65 -0.75
CA VAL A 90 14.78 13.49 -0.69
C VAL A 90 13.53 12.68 -1.07
N LEU A 91 13.58 11.92 -2.17
CA LEU A 91 12.46 11.09 -2.61
C LEU A 91 12.11 10.02 -1.57
N SER A 92 13.13 9.36 -1.01
CA SER A 92 12.93 8.30 -0.01
C SER A 92 12.24 8.82 1.25
N VAL A 93 12.66 9.99 1.75
CA VAL A 93 12.02 10.63 2.92
C VAL A 93 10.61 11.13 2.59
N ALA A 94 10.42 11.77 1.43
CA ALA A 94 9.10 12.29 1.03
C ALA A 94 8.06 11.17 0.91
N VAL A 95 8.46 10.04 0.33
CA VAL A 95 7.62 8.86 0.15
C VAL A 95 7.34 8.18 1.48
N TYR A 96 8.36 7.96 2.31
CA TYR A 96 8.18 7.42 3.66
C TYR A 96 7.16 8.24 4.46
N ASN A 97 7.32 9.57 4.46
CA ASN A 97 6.39 10.48 5.13
C ASN A 97 4.99 10.47 4.50
N HIS A 98 4.89 10.32 3.16
CA HIS A 98 3.61 10.20 2.48
C HIS A 98 2.84 8.96 2.97
N TYR A 99 3.48 7.79 3.00
CA TYR A 99 2.83 6.57 3.49
C TYR A 99 2.54 6.64 4.99
N LYS A 100 3.44 7.21 5.78
CA LYS A 100 3.19 7.44 7.21
C LYS A 100 1.97 8.33 7.43
N ARG A 101 1.75 9.33 6.57
CA ARG A 101 0.57 10.18 6.63
C ARG A 101 -0.71 9.47 6.19
N VAL A 102 -0.65 8.65 5.14
CA VAL A 102 -1.84 7.96 4.60
C VAL A 102 -2.26 6.79 5.48
N PHE A 103 -1.30 6.05 6.03
CA PHE A 103 -1.55 4.82 6.79
C PHE A 103 -1.19 4.91 8.27
N GLY A 104 -0.84 6.10 8.77
CA GLY A 104 -0.31 6.30 10.11
C GLY A 104 -1.19 5.85 11.28
N SER A 105 -2.47 5.57 11.03
CA SER A 105 -3.39 4.98 12.00
C SER A 105 -3.47 3.44 11.95
N GLY A 106 -2.83 2.79 10.97
CA GLY A 106 -2.96 1.34 10.72
C GLY A 106 -1.78 0.61 10.05
N ALA A 107 -0.67 1.30 9.70
CA ALA A 107 0.52 0.68 9.12
C ALA A 107 1.56 0.30 10.18
N ALA A 108 2.15 -0.88 10.01
CA ALA A 108 3.32 -1.33 10.74
C ALA A 108 4.58 -0.86 10.02
N GLU A 109 5.48 -0.17 10.73
CA GLU A 109 6.81 0.15 10.22
C GLU A 109 7.76 -1.03 10.48
N THR A 110 8.62 -1.37 9.51
CA THR A 110 9.81 -2.20 9.78
C THR A 110 10.91 -1.31 10.34
N ALA A 111 11.12 -1.37 11.65
CA ALA A 111 12.31 -0.82 12.26
C ALA A 111 13.55 -1.63 11.84
N HIS A 112 14.74 -1.03 11.98
CA HIS A 112 16.03 -1.67 11.67
C HIS A 112 16.28 -3.00 12.41
N ASP A 113 15.50 -3.31 13.45
CA ASP A 113 15.60 -4.52 14.27
C ASP A 113 14.46 -5.54 14.05
N GLY A 114 13.68 -5.43 12.97
CA GLY A 114 12.60 -6.39 12.65
C GLY A 114 11.38 -6.35 13.59
N ALA A 115 11.37 -5.46 14.58
CA ALA A 115 10.22 -5.20 15.43
C ALA A 115 9.23 -4.27 14.72
N ALA A 116 8.00 -4.73 14.56
CA ALA A 116 6.88 -3.92 14.09
C ALA A 116 6.38 -3.02 15.22
N THR A 117 6.79 -1.76 15.21
CA THR A 117 6.38 -0.80 16.24
C THR A 117 5.29 0.11 15.68
N SER A 118 4.10 0.07 16.28
CA SER A 118 3.05 1.06 16.01
C SER A 118 3.43 2.38 16.66
N ILE A 119 3.68 3.43 15.87
CA ILE A 119 3.88 4.77 16.40
C ILE A 119 2.50 5.38 16.66
N PRO A 120 2.15 5.75 17.91
CA PRO A 120 0.98 6.59 18.14
C PRO A 120 1.26 7.95 17.50
N ILE A 121 0.57 8.24 16.40
CA ILE A 121 0.53 9.60 15.86
C ILE A 121 -0.41 10.39 16.77
N ASP A 122 0.08 11.47 17.36
CA ASP A 122 -0.77 12.39 18.11
C ASP A 122 -1.89 12.88 17.17
N PRO A 123 -3.17 12.74 17.54
CA PRO A 123 -4.28 13.11 16.68
C PRO A 123 -4.32 14.62 16.37
N ASP A 124 -3.60 15.43 17.15
CA ASP A 124 -3.46 16.89 16.97
C ASP A 124 -2.32 17.29 16.00
N VAL A 125 -1.54 16.34 15.48
CA VAL A 125 -0.43 16.65 14.56
C VAL A 125 -0.88 16.52 13.11
N GLU A 126 -1.20 17.65 12.48
CA GLU A 126 -1.49 17.71 11.05
C GLU A 126 -0.21 17.53 10.21
N LEU A 127 -0.09 16.36 9.57
CA LEU A 127 1.01 16.07 8.64
C LEU A 127 0.77 16.75 7.28
N SER A 128 1.61 17.72 6.92
CA SER A 128 1.54 18.40 5.63
C SER A 128 2.00 17.51 4.45
N LYS A 129 1.49 17.80 3.24
CA LYS A 129 1.89 17.07 2.02
C LYS A 129 3.28 17.54 1.57
N SER A 130 4.23 16.62 1.43
CA SER A 130 5.54 16.91 0.83
C SER A 130 5.55 16.59 -0.67
N ASN A 131 5.25 17.59 -1.51
CA ASN A 131 5.49 17.49 -2.96
C ASN A 131 6.98 17.70 -3.26
N VAL A 132 7.50 17.05 -4.31
CA VAL A 132 8.92 17.11 -4.69
C VAL A 132 9.07 17.77 -6.06
N LEU A 133 9.97 18.75 -6.17
CA LEU A 133 10.43 19.32 -7.43
C LEU A 133 11.83 18.78 -7.76
N LEU A 134 11.97 18.08 -8.89
CA LEU A 134 13.26 17.54 -9.35
C LEU A 134 13.85 18.43 -10.44
N ILE A 135 14.98 19.06 -10.16
CA ILE A 135 15.71 19.93 -11.09
C ILE A 135 16.99 19.22 -11.54
N GLY A 136 17.22 19.15 -12.85
CA GLY A 136 18.44 18.55 -13.42
C GLY A 136 18.42 18.52 -14.95
N PRO A 137 19.58 18.31 -15.60
CA PRO A 137 19.71 18.31 -17.06
C PRO A 137 18.89 17.20 -17.72
N THR A 138 18.72 17.29 -19.04
CA THR A 138 18.09 16.23 -19.83
C THR A 138 18.90 14.92 -19.69
N GLY A 139 18.23 13.78 -19.70
CA GLY A 139 18.88 12.46 -19.57
C GLY A 139 19.43 12.10 -18.18
N SER A 140 19.28 12.94 -17.16
CA SER A 140 19.83 12.69 -15.81
C SER A 140 19.09 11.63 -14.97
N GLY A 141 18.14 10.90 -15.55
CA GLY A 141 17.38 9.85 -14.84
C GLY A 141 16.18 10.32 -13.99
N LYS A 142 15.68 11.55 -14.14
CA LYS A 142 14.52 12.06 -13.38
C LYS A 142 13.29 11.17 -13.51
N THR A 143 12.91 10.81 -14.74
CA THR A 143 11.77 9.93 -15.01
C THR A 143 12.01 8.51 -14.51
N LEU A 144 13.25 8.01 -14.63
CA LEU A 144 13.64 6.67 -14.17
C LEU A 144 13.54 6.54 -12.64
N LEU A 145 13.95 7.58 -11.89
CA LEU A 145 13.78 7.63 -10.43
C LEU A 145 12.31 7.43 -10.04
N ALA A 146 11.40 8.18 -10.65
CA ALA A 146 9.97 8.10 -10.34
C ALA A 146 9.36 6.74 -10.71
N GLN A 147 9.69 6.20 -11.90
CA GLN A 147 9.22 4.88 -12.34
C GLN A 147 9.73 3.74 -11.47
N THR A 148 11.01 3.78 -11.08
CA THR A 148 11.62 2.74 -10.23
C THR A 148 10.97 2.75 -8.85
N LEU A 149 10.73 3.94 -8.30
CA LEU A 149 10.09 4.09 -7.00
C LEU A 149 8.65 3.59 -7.01
N ALA A 150 7.88 3.87 -8.06
CA ALA A 150 6.53 3.35 -8.21
C ALA A 150 6.50 1.81 -8.29
N LYS A 151 7.42 1.21 -9.04
CA LYS A 151 7.55 -0.25 -9.15
C LYS A 151 7.93 -0.90 -7.81
N MET A 152 8.84 -0.30 -7.06
CA MET A 152 9.27 -0.80 -5.75
C MET A 152 8.10 -0.87 -4.76
N LEU A 153 7.22 0.13 -4.80
CA LEU A 153 6.12 0.28 -3.83
C LEU A 153 4.82 -0.38 -4.30
N ASP A 154 4.81 -0.93 -5.51
CA ASP A 154 3.66 -1.55 -6.14
C ASP A 154 2.41 -0.66 -6.13
N VAL A 155 2.58 0.60 -6.53
CA VAL A 155 1.51 1.61 -6.49
C VAL A 155 1.14 2.16 -7.86
N PRO A 156 -0.14 2.57 -8.04
CA PRO A 156 -0.59 3.24 -9.25
C PRO A 156 0.29 4.45 -9.56
N PHE A 157 0.75 4.55 -10.81
CA PHE A 157 1.67 5.59 -11.23
C PHE A 157 1.34 6.12 -12.63
N THR A 158 1.20 7.44 -12.73
CA THR A 158 0.93 8.14 -13.99
C THR A 158 2.03 9.16 -14.26
N ILE A 159 2.34 9.35 -15.54
CA ILE A 159 3.25 10.39 -16.03
C ILE A 159 2.39 11.31 -16.89
N ALA A 160 2.48 12.61 -16.62
CA ALA A 160 1.80 13.65 -17.38
C ALA A 160 2.82 14.71 -17.81
N ASP A 161 2.63 15.27 -18.99
CA ASP A 161 3.40 16.40 -19.49
C ASP A 161 2.64 17.70 -19.18
N ALA A 162 3.31 18.66 -18.53
CA ALA A 162 2.69 19.93 -18.22
C ALA A 162 2.48 20.81 -19.47
N THR A 163 3.24 20.57 -20.55
CA THR A 163 3.14 21.35 -21.80
C THR A 163 1.85 21.06 -22.57
N THR A 164 1.20 19.93 -22.31
CA THR A 164 -0.07 19.55 -22.94
C THR A 164 -1.30 20.04 -22.17
N LEU A 165 -1.10 20.58 -20.97
CA LEU A 165 -2.18 21.11 -20.12
C LEU A 165 -2.50 22.53 -20.54
N THR A 166 -3.77 22.79 -20.82
CA THR A 166 -4.27 24.12 -21.18
C THR A 166 -5.38 24.54 -20.22
N GLU A 167 -5.65 25.83 -20.17
CA GLU A 167 -6.77 26.35 -19.39
C GLU A 167 -8.11 25.74 -19.84
N ALA A 168 -9.06 25.62 -18.91
CA ALA A 168 -10.36 25.01 -19.15
C ALA A 168 -11.06 25.64 -20.36
N GLY A 169 -11.42 24.81 -21.36
CA GLY A 169 -12.11 25.25 -22.57
C GLY A 169 -11.20 25.65 -23.74
N TYR A 170 -9.88 25.53 -23.62
CA TYR A 170 -8.95 25.60 -24.76
C TYR A 170 -8.55 24.20 -25.24
N VAL A 171 -7.98 24.10 -26.44
CA VAL A 171 -7.55 22.82 -27.04
C VAL A 171 -6.35 22.26 -26.26
N GLY A 172 -6.55 21.20 -25.47
CA GLY A 172 -5.50 20.52 -24.69
C GLY A 172 -6.04 19.42 -23.76
N GLU A 173 -5.15 18.77 -22.99
CA GLU A 173 -5.56 17.80 -21.95
C GLU A 173 -5.99 18.52 -20.66
N ASP A 174 -7.10 18.08 -20.06
CA ASP A 174 -7.54 18.53 -18.74
C ASP A 174 -6.69 17.90 -17.61
N VAL A 175 -6.53 18.61 -16.50
CA VAL A 175 -5.91 18.11 -15.27
C VAL A 175 -6.68 16.89 -14.73
N GLU A 176 -8.00 16.82 -14.92
CA GLU A 176 -8.82 15.67 -14.52
C GLU A 176 -8.41 14.37 -15.23
N ASN A 177 -7.92 14.46 -16.47
CA ASN A 177 -7.43 13.30 -17.21
C ASN A 177 -6.22 12.64 -16.53
N ILE A 178 -5.40 13.41 -15.81
CA ILE A 178 -4.26 12.85 -15.05
C ILE A 178 -4.78 11.93 -13.95
N ILE A 179 -5.83 12.35 -13.25
CA ILE A 179 -6.46 11.57 -12.17
C ILE A 179 -7.16 10.34 -12.76
N GLN A 180 -7.87 10.49 -13.87
CA GLN A 180 -8.49 9.35 -14.56
C GLN A 180 -7.45 8.29 -14.98
N LYS A 181 -6.33 8.72 -15.57
CA LYS A 181 -5.21 7.84 -15.93
C LYS A 181 -4.60 7.15 -14.72
N LEU A 182 -4.55 7.82 -13.56
CA LEU A 182 -4.07 7.21 -12.31
C LEU A 182 -5.04 6.15 -11.79
N LEU A 183 -6.35 6.44 -11.81
CA LEU A 183 -7.40 5.55 -11.33
C LEU A 183 -7.52 4.27 -12.18
N GLN A 184 -7.31 4.38 -13.49
CA GLN A 184 -7.29 3.22 -14.41
C GLN A 184 -6.12 2.25 -14.17
N LYS A 185 -5.10 2.68 -13.43
CA LYS A 185 -3.93 1.88 -13.08
C LYS A 185 -4.02 1.29 -11.65
N CYS A 186 -5.14 1.47 -10.97
CA CYS A 186 -5.51 0.75 -9.75
C CYS A 186 -6.16 -0.59 -10.11
#